data_AF-A0A7V3JPJ6-F1
#
_entry.id   AF-A0A7V3JPJ6-F1
#
_cell.length_a   1.000
_cell.length_b   1.000
_cell.length_c   1.000
_cell.angle_alpha   90.00
_cell.angle_beta   90.00
_cell.angle_gamma   90.00
#
_symmetry.space_group_name_H-M   'P 1'
#
loop_
_entity.id
_entity.type
_entity.pdbx_description
1 polymer ?
#
loop_
_entity_poly.entity_id
_entity_poly.type
_entity_poly.pdbx_seq_one_letter_code
_entity_poly.pdbx_strand_id
1 'polypeptide(L)'
;MSSTIVDIHARQILDSRGNPTIEVDVTLSDGSFGRAAVPSGASTGVHEAWELRDGDKTKFLGRGVLEAVTNVNEKLSDEICGMDALDQAAVDARMIELDGTENKRNLG
;
A
#
# COMPACT_ATOMS: atom_id res chain seq x y z
N MET A 1 8.50 -18.46 17.44
CA MET A 1 7.71 -17.22 17.39
C MET A 1 6.92 -17.27 16.09
N SER A 2 5.68 -16.79 16.10
CA SER A 2 4.76 -16.93 14.96
C SER A 2 4.76 -15.62 14.17
N SER A 3 5.09 -15.70 12.88
CA SER A 3 5.19 -14.57 11.95
C SER A 3 3.91 -14.32 11.16
N THR A 4 2.79 -14.92 11.56
CA THR A 4 1.47 -14.67 10.96
C THR A 4 1.09 -13.20 11.08
N ILE A 5 0.69 -12.59 9.96
CA ILE A 5 0.15 -11.22 9.90
C ILE A 5 -1.24 -11.21 10.54
N VAL A 6 -1.48 -10.30 11.48
CA VAL A 6 -2.76 -10.21 12.20
C VAL A 6 -3.46 -8.86 12.04
N ASP A 7 -2.74 -7.83 11.63
CA ASP A 7 -3.31 -6.50 11.37
C ASP A 7 -2.48 -5.77 10.33
N ILE A 8 -3.15 -5.08 9.41
CA ILE A 8 -2.58 -4.19 8.41
C ILE A 8 -3.37 -2.89 8.45
N HIS A 9 -2.66 -1.78 8.59
CA HIS A 9 -3.31 -0.46 8.66
C HIS A 9 -2.53 0.59 7.86
N ALA A 10 -3.21 1.22 6.91
CA ALA A 10 -2.69 2.30 6.10
C ALA A 10 -3.24 3.66 6.50
N ARG A 11 -2.42 4.69 6.26
CA ARG A 11 -2.76 6.10 6.43
C ARG A 11 -2.09 6.97 5.39
N GLN A 12 -2.69 8.11 5.11
CA GLN A 12 -2.07 9.16 4.32
C GLN A 12 -1.14 10.00 5.21
N ILE A 13 0.11 10.16 4.77
CA ILE A 13 1.11 11.06 5.36
C ILE A 13 1.62 12.06 4.30
N LEU A 14 2.61 12.89 4.63
CA LEU A 14 3.26 13.80 3.69
C LEU A 14 4.70 13.37 3.40
N ASP A 15 5.10 13.43 2.13
CA ASP A 15 6.47 13.21 1.68
C ASP A 15 7.37 14.43 1.99
N SER A 16 8.66 14.33 1.68
CA SER A 16 9.65 15.41 1.91
C SER A 16 9.38 16.71 1.13
N ARG A 17 8.45 16.69 0.15
CA ARG A 17 8.01 17.84 -0.64
C ARG A 17 6.64 18.36 -0.20
N GLY A 18 6.07 17.78 0.86
CA GLY A 18 4.74 18.14 1.36
C GLY A 18 3.58 17.61 0.51
N ASN A 19 3.82 16.62 -0.36
CA ASN A 19 2.77 15.95 -1.12
C ASN A 19 2.26 14.72 -0.35
N PRO A 20 0.97 14.36 -0.48
CA PRO A 20 0.47 13.14 0.12
C PRO A 20 1.21 11.90 -0.38
N THR A 21 1.47 10.96 0.53
CA THR A 21 1.90 9.59 0.23
C THR A 21 1.30 8.63 1.26
N ILE A 22 1.44 7.32 1.03
CA ILE A 22 0.90 6.28 1.88
C ILE A 22 1.97 5.73 2.84
N GLU A 23 1.57 5.46 4.07
CA GLU A 23 2.32 4.69 5.06
C GLU A 23 1.47 3.52 5.53
N VAL A 24 2.08 2.35 5.64
CA VAL A 24 1.42 1.11 6.06
C VAL A 24 2.15 0.51 7.26
N ASP A 25 1.36 0.13 8.25
CA ASP A 25 1.75 -0.66 9.41
C ASP A 25 1.33 -2.11 9.22
N VAL A 26 2.19 -3.04 9.66
CA VAL A 26 1.89 -4.47 9.72
C VAL A 26 2.25 -4.98 11.12
N THR A 27 1.30 -5.65 11.76
CA THR A 27 1.50 -6.28 13.08
C THR A 27 1.41 -7.80 12.95
N LEU A 28 2.33 -8.51 13.59
CA LEU A 28 2.38 -9.98 13.60
C LEU A 28 1.81 -10.55 14.90
N SER A 29 1.45 -11.83 14.86
CA SER A 29 0.85 -12.54 15.99
C SER A 29 1.74 -12.62 17.24
N ASP A 30 3.06 -12.46 17.10
CA ASP A 30 4.01 -12.40 18.22
C ASP A 30 4.23 -10.98 18.78
N GLY A 31 3.52 -9.99 18.23
CA GLY A 31 3.63 -8.57 18.59
C GLY A 31 4.71 -7.81 17.85
N SER A 32 5.46 -8.45 16.94
CA SER A 32 6.39 -7.75 16.05
C SER A 32 5.64 -6.77 15.16
N PHE A 33 6.30 -5.66 14.81
CA PHE A 33 5.69 -4.54 14.11
C PHE A 33 6.64 -4.00 13.04
N GLY A 34 6.09 -3.72 11.85
CA GLY A 34 6.79 -3.07 10.75
C GLY A 34 5.99 -1.88 10.23
N ARG A 35 6.69 -0.81 9.85
CA ARG A 35 6.10 0.39 9.24
C ARG A 35 6.92 0.82 8.05
N ALA A 36 6.27 1.10 6.93
CA ALA A 36 6.92 1.60 5.72
C ALA A 36 6.09 2.72 5.08
N ALA A 37 6.77 3.77 4.66
CA ALA A 37 6.21 4.83 3.83
C ALA A 37 6.72 4.68 2.39
N VAL A 38 5.83 4.85 1.42
CA VAL A 38 6.19 4.73 0.00
C VAL A 38 6.71 6.09 -0.50
N PRO A 39 7.89 6.16 -1.13
CA PRO A 39 8.36 7.40 -1.74
C PRO A 39 7.56 7.71 -3.00
N SER A 40 7.30 9.00 -3.26
CA SER A 40 6.67 9.43 -4.51
C SER A 40 7.71 9.84 -5.54
N GLY A 41 7.73 9.15 -6.67
CA GLY A 41 8.57 9.48 -7.82
C GLY A 41 8.13 10.78 -8.52
N ALA A 42 9.07 11.50 -9.13
CA ALA A 42 8.74 12.56 -10.09
C ALA A 42 8.65 12.03 -11.53
N SER A 43 9.20 10.84 -11.79
CA SER A 43 9.14 10.14 -13.07
C SER A 43 7.80 9.42 -13.18
N THR A 44 7.13 9.55 -14.32
CA THR A 44 5.90 8.83 -14.65
C THR A 44 6.11 8.12 -15.98
N GLY A 45 7.21 7.37 -16.10
CA GLY A 45 7.48 6.59 -17.30
C GLY A 45 6.28 5.69 -17.61
N VAL A 46 5.90 5.59 -18.88
CA VAL A 46 4.72 4.81 -19.32
C VAL A 46 4.80 3.31 -19.02
N HIS A 47 5.95 2.83 -18.56
CA HIS A 47 6.22 1.44 -18.18
C HIS A 47 6.41 1.25 -16.66
N GLU A 48 6.25 2.32 -15.87
CA GLU A 48 6.32 2.23 -14.40
C GLU A 48 5.01 1.69 -13.82
N ALA A 49 5.08 1.14 -12.59
CA ALA A 49 3.89 0.81 -11.83
C ALA A 49 3.06 2.07 -11.56
N TRP A 50 1.75 1.91 -11.47
CA TRP A 50 0.81 3.02 -11.38
C TRP A 50 0.70 3.55 -9.96
N GLU A 51 1.20 4.76 -9.70
CA GLU A 51 0.95 5.44 -8.43
C GLU A 51 -0.47 6.02 -8.42
N LEU A 52 -1.38 5.41 -7.64
CA LEU A 52 -2.79 5.84 -7.56
C LEU A 52 -2.94 7.16 -6.80
N ARG A 53 -3.64 8.12 -7.44
CA ARG A 53 -3.92 9.46 -6.91
C ARG A 53 -5.42 9.77 -6.98
N ASP A 54 -5.95 10.42 -5.95
CA ASP A 54 -7.38 10.70 -5.80
C ASP A 54 -7.95 11.65 -6.88
N GLY A 55 -7.12 12.52 -7.46
CA GLY A 55 -7.55 13.46 -8.51
C GLY A 55 -8.45 14.61 -8.05
N ASP A 56 -8.88 14.65 -6.78
CA ASP A 56 -9.66 15.75 -6.19
C ASP A 56 -8.81 17.04 -6.09
N LYS A 57 -8.97 17.93 -7.09
CA LYS A 57 -8.22 19.19 -7.18
C LYS A 57 -8.43 20.13 -6.00
N THR A 58 -9.49 19.95 -5.20
CA THR A 58 -9.75 20.76 -4.01
C THR A 58 -8.85 20.40 -2.84
N LYS A 59 -8.26 19.18 -2.83
CA LYS A 59 -7.37 18.67 -1.80
C LYS A 59 -6.00 18.35 -2.40
N PHE A 60 -4.95 18.98 -1.87
CA PHE A 60 -3.57 18.74 -2.33
C PHE A 60 -3.40 18.82 -3.87
N LEU A 61 -4.22 19.63 -4.54
CA LEU A 61 -4.23 19.77 -6.00
C LEU A 61 -4.43 18.43 -6.76
N GLY A 62 -5.20 17.50 -6.18
CA GLY A 62 -5.48 16.18 -6.77
C GLY A 62 -4.45 15.09 -6.43
N ARG A 63 -3.45 15.40 -5.59
CA ARG A 63 -2.39 14.45 -5.22
C ARG A 63 -2.68 13.62 -3.97
N GLY A 64 -3.91 13.64 -3.47
CA GLY A 64 -4.33 12.75 -2.38
C GLY A 64 -4.14 11.27 -2.74
N VAL A 65 -4.07 10.41 -1.73
CA VAL A 65 -3.88 8.95 -1.86
C VAL A 65 -4.88 8.18 -1.00
N LEU A 66 -6.03 8.78 -0.69
CA LEU A 66 -7.05 8.14 0.14
C LEU A 66 -7.62 6.88 -0.50
N GLU A 67 -7.73 6.82 -1.82
CA GLU A 67 -8.17 5.60 -2.51
C GLU A 67 -7.19 4.44 -2.30
N ALA A 68 -5.88 4.70 -2.41
CA ALA A 68 -4.84 3.71 -2.13
C ALA A 68 -4.87 3.25 -0.66
N VAL A 69 -5.10 4.19 0.28
CA VAL A 69 -5.28 3.88 1.71
C VAL A 69 -6.49 2.95 1.93
N THR A 70 -7.61 3.23 1.27
CA THR A 70 -8.80 2.38 1.31
C THR A 70 -8.52 1.00 0.72
N ASN A 71 -7.82 0.91 -0.41
CA ASN A 71 -7.44 -0.37 -1.01
C ASN A 71 -6.62 -1.23 -0.05
N VAL A 72 -5.69 -0.64 0.71
CA VAL A 72 -4.93 -1.39 1.72
C VAL A 72 -5.82 -1.82 2.88
N ASN A 73 -6.58 -0.89 3.47
CA ASN A 73 -7.37 -1.15 4.68
C ASN A 73 -8.53 -2.12 4.46
N GLU A 74 -9.13 -2.15 3.27
CA GLU A 74 -10.32 -2.95 2.99
C GLU A 74 -10.01 -4.18 2.13
N LYS A 75 -9.23 -4.04 1.05
CA LYS A 75 -9.02 -5.13 0.08
C LYS A 75 -7.81 -5.98 0.43
N LEU A 76 -6.66 -5.34 0.68
CA LEU A 76 -5.43 -6.08 0.99
C LEU A 76 -5.44 -6.64 2.41
N SER A 77 -5.95 -5.88 3.39
CA SER A 77 -5.99 -6.35 4.78
C SER A 77 -6.77 -7.65 4.91
N ASP A 78 -7.97 -7.73 4.32
CA ASP A 78 -8.84 -8.91 4.35
C ASP A 78 -8.18 -10.17 3.75
N GLU A 79 -7.35 -9.99 2.73
CA GLU A 79 -6.77 -11.10 1.96
C GLU A 79 -5.35 -11.50 2.42
N ILE A 80 -4.60 -10.58 3.01
CA ILE A 80 -3.21 -10.79 3.43
C ILE A 80 -3.11 -11.16 4.91
N CYS A 81 -4.06 -10.72 5.75
CA CYS A 81 -4.11 -11.18 7.14
C CYS A 81 -4.25 -12.72 7.21
N GLY A 82 -3.48 -13.35 8.09
CA GLY A 82 -3.38 -14.81 8.19
C GLY A 82 -2.23 -15.43 7.39
N MET A 83 -1.61 -14.69 6.46
CA MET A 83 -0.39 -15.14 5.77
C MET A 83 0.84 -15.05 6.68
N ASP A 84 1.89 -15.81 6.35
CA ASP A 84 3.19 -15.73 7.03
C ASP A 84 4.02 -14.57 6.47
N ALA A 85 4.36 -13.60 7.31
CA ALA A 85 5.17 -12.44 6.91
C ALA A 85 6.59 -12.80 6.46
N LEU A 86 7.10 -13.99 6.80
CA LEU A 86 8.41 -14.45 6.35
C LEU A 86 8.37 -15.06 4.94
N ASP A 87 7.18 -15.37 4.41
CA ASP A 87 7.00 -15.78 3.01
C ASP A 87 6.69 -14.57 2.12
N GLN A 88 7.68 -13.68 1.99
CA GLN A 88 7.56 -12.44 1.21
C GLN A 88 7.08 -12.69 -0.22
N ALA A 89 7.59 -13.75 -0.87
CA ALA A 89 7.24 -14.07 -2.25
C ALA A 89 5.75 -14.45 -2.38
N ALA A 90 5.19 -15.21 -1.43
CA ALA A 90 3.77 -15.52 -1.43
C ALA A 90 2.90 -14.28 -1.20
N VAL A 91 3.28 -13.42 -0.24
CA VAL A 91 2.56 -12.15 0.04
C VAL A 91 2.57 -11.25 -1.20
N ASP A 92 3.74 -11.05 -1.82
CA ASP A 92 3.87 -10.23 -3.03
C ASP A 92 3.06 -10.80 -4.21
N ALA A 93 3.12 -12.12 -4.42
CA ALA A 93 2.36 -12.78 -5.46
C ALA A 93 0.85 -12.63 -5.24
N ARG A 94 0.39 -12.73 -3.99
CA ARG A 94 -1.03 -12.55 -3.65
C ARG A 94 -1.49 -11.13 -3.94
N MET A 95 -0.70 -10.11 -3.58
CA MET A 95 -1.04 -8.71 -3.89
C MET A 95 -1.10 -8.45 -5.40
N ILE A 96 -0.17 -9.02 -6.18
CA ILE A 96 -0.17 -8.92 -7.65
C ILE A 96 -1.41 -9.59 -8.25
N GLU A 97 -1.77 -10.78 -7.77
CA GLU A 97 -2.96 -11.51 -8.22
C GLU A 97 -4.25 -10.73 -7.92
N LEU A 98 -4.36 -10.16 -6.72
CA LEU A 98 -5.51 -9.37 -6.28
C LEU A 98 -5.71 -8.10 -7.11
N ASP A 99 -4.60 -7.44 -7.50
CA ASP A 99 -4.69 -6.30 -8.41
C ASP A 99 -5.16 -6.73 -9.81
N GLY A 100 -4.58 -7.81 -10.34
CA GLY A 100 -4.97 -8.40 -11.61
C GLY A 100 -4.58 -7.60 -12.85
N THR A 101 -3.72 -6.57 -12.73
CA THR A 101 -3.21 -5.78 -13.86
C THR A 101 -1.69 -5.80 -13.92
N GLU A 102 -1.14 -5.65 -15.14
CA GLU A 102 0.31 -5.68 -15.34
C GLU A 102 1.04 -4.53 -14.61
N ASN A 103 0.38 -3.40 -14.42
CA ASN A 103 0.97 -2.18 -13.88
C ASN A 103 0.43 -1.77 -12.50
N LYS A 104 -0.28 -2.66 -11.79
CA LYS A 104 -0.80 -2.41 -10.43
C LYS A 104 -1.87 -1.32 -10.33
N ARG A 105 -2.57 -1.00 -11.43
CA ARG A 105 -3.45 0.19 -11.47
C ARG A 105 -4.74 0.07 -10.68
N ASN A 106 -5.19 -1.15 -10.34
CA ASN A 106 -6.48 -1.35 -9.68
C ASN A 106 -6.38 -1.12 -8.17
N LEU A 107 -5.22 -1.44 -7.58
CA LEU A 107 -4.93 -1.22 -6.16
C LEU A 107 -4.04 0.00 -5.92
N GLY A 108 -3.15 0.33 -6.86
CA GLY A 108 -2.20 1.46 -6.76
C GLY A 108 -0.91 1.07 -6.07
#